data_AF-A0A3M1DZT2-F1
#
_entry.id   AF-A0A3M1DZT2-F1
#
_cell.length_a   1.000
_cell.length_b   1.000
_cell.length_c   1.000
_cell.angle_alpha   90.00
_cell.angle_beta   90.00
_cell.angle_gamma   90.00
#
_symmetry.space_group_name_H-M   'P 1'
#
loop_
_entity.id
_entity.type
_entity.pdbx_description
1 polymer ?
#
loop_
_entity_poly.entity_id
_entity_poly.type
_entity_poly.pdbx_seq_one_letter_code
_entity_poly.pdbx_strand_id
1 'polypeptide(L)'
;MGTPRGLVFNLQRFSLHDGPGIRTTVFLKGCPLRCWWCHNPEGQSPEPDLLLRPERCIGCGACLSVCPNGAMAVDRAGNLRTNRSRCHHCGACVEVCYAGARELVGRWMTVEKVIAEVEWRTSAGPWRTWTT
;
A
#
# COMPACT_ATOMS: atom_id res chain seq x y z
N MET A 1 -14.75 -23.06 4.46
CA MET A 1 -14.23 -22.03 3.52
C MET A 1 -13.59 -20.94 4.38
N GLY A 2 -12.39 -20.47 4.04
CA GLY A 2 -11.72 -19.42 4.83
C GLY A 2 -12.43 -18.06 4.68
N THR A 3 -12.16 -17.12 5.60
CA THR A 3 -12.70 -15.75 5.54
C THR A 3 -12.26 -15.07 4.23
N PRO A 4 -13.18 -14.50 3.44
CA PRO A 4 -12.83 -13.82 2.20
C PRO A 4 -11.87 -12.66 2.44
N ARG A 5 -10.83 -12.56 1.60
CA ARG A 5 -9.82 -11.50 1.66
C ARG A 5 -9.42 -11.00 0.29
N GLY A 6 -9.04 -9.73 0.21
CA GLY A 6 -8.55 -9.08 -1.00
C GLY A 6 -7.25 -8.32 -0.72
N LEU A 7 -6.50 -8.03 -1.79
CA LEU A 7 -5.27 -7.25 -1.70
C LEU A 7 -5.59 -5.78 -2.00
N VAL A 8 -5.71 -4.97 -0.95
CA VAL A 8 -6.08 -3.56 -1.02
C VAL A 8 -4.81 -2.72 -1.08
N PHE A 9 -4.66 -1.87 -2.10
CA PHE A 9 -3.49 -0.99 -2.20
C PHE A 9 -3.76 0.45 -1.79
N ASN A 10 -5.02 0.90 -1.85
CA ASN A 10 -5.40 2.23 -1.41
C ASN A 10 -6.84 2.24 -0.88
N LEU A 11 -7.08 3.06 0.14
CA LEU A 11 -8.38 3.38 0.72
C LEU A 11 -8.52 4.90 0.67
N GLN A 12 -8.99 5.41 -0.45
CA GLN A 12 -9.06 6.84 -0.69
C GLN A 12 -10.36 7.40 -0.13
N ARG A 13 -10.24 8.18 0.94
CA ARG A 13 -11.37 8.87 1.56
C ARG A 13 -11.61 10.21 0.85
N PHE A 14 -12.86 10.68 0.90
CA PHE A 14 -13.28 11.96 0.31
C PHE A 14 -13.07 12.07 -1.20
N SER A 15 -13.22 10.97 -1.93
CA SER A 15 -13.21 11.06 -3.40
C SER A 15 -14.44 11.79 -3.89
N LEU A 16 -14.22 12.81 -4.73
CA LEU A 16 -15.24 13.62 -5.39
C LEU A 16 -15.40 13.26 -6.88
N HIS A 17 -14.44 12.51 -7.42
CA HIS A 17 -14.33 12.25 -8.86
C HIS A 17 -14.69 10.81 -9.24
N ASP A 18 -14.75 9.89 -8.26
CA ASP A 18 -15.05 8.47 -8.49
C ASP A 18 -16.56 8.15 -8.31
N GLY A 19 -17.43 9.08 -8.69
CA GLY A 19 -18.89 8.93 -8.67
C GLY A 19 -19.64 10.04 -7.90
N PRO A 20 -20.98 9.99 -7.85
CA PRO A 20 -21.79 11.04 -7.22
C PRO A 20 -21.55 11.16 -5.70
N GLY A 21 -21.40 12.38 -5.18
CA GLY A 21 -21.24 12.65 -3.75
C GLY A 21 -19.81 12.38 -3.21
N ILE A 22 -19.65 12.49 -1.89
CA ILE A 22 -18.36 12.25 -1.21
C ILE A 22 -18.23 10.76 -0.92
N ARG A 23 -17.20 10.11 -1.45
CA ARG A 23 -17.03 8.65 -1.36
C ARG A 23 -15.74 8.24 -0.67
N THR A 24 -15.74 7.01 -0.17
CA THR A 24 -14.51 6.27 0.13
C THR A 24 -14.33 5.21 -0.96
N THR A 25 -13.28 5.33 -1.75
CA THR A 25 -12.95 4.39 -2.83
C THR A 25 -11.96 3.35 -2.32
N VAL A 26 -12.28 2.07 -2.49
CA VAL A 26 -11.40 0.95 -2.15
C VAL A 26 -10.71 0.46 -3.42
N PHE A 27 -9.39 0.56 -3.46
CA PHE A 27 -8.60 0.13 -4.62
C PHE A 27 -7.96 -1.24 -4.38
N LEU A 28 -8.21 -2.16 -5.31
CA LEU A 28 -7.70 -3.54 -5.28
C LEU A 28 -6.56 -3.73 -6.28
N LYS A 29 -5.61 -4.60 -5.92
CA LYS A 29 -4.51 -5.02 -6.79
C LYS A 29 -4.98 -6.05 -7.82
N GLY A 30 -4.25 -6.17 -8.93
CA GLY A 30 -4.53 -7.10 -10.01
C GLY A 30 -5.40 -6.52 -11.13
N CYS A 31 -5.32 -5.21 -11.40
CA CYS A 31 -6.02 -4.61 -12.54
C CYS A 31 -5.59 -5.31 -13.85
N PRO A 32 -6.53 -5.92 -14.60
CA PRO A 32 -6.20 -6.68 -15.80
C PRO A 32 -5.86 -5.78 -17.00
N LEU A 33 -6.11 -4.48 -16.88
CA LEU A 33 -5.87 -3.52 -17.96
C LEU A 33 -4.37 -3.22 -18.11
N ARG A 34 -4.01 -2.84 -19.34
CA ARG A 34 -2.67 -2.38 -19.73
C ARG A 34 -2.79 -1.06 -20.48
N CYS A 35 -3.40 -0.08 -19.83
CA CYS A 35 -3.63 1.25 -20.39
C CYS A 35 -2.30 1.89 -20.81
N TRP A 36 -2.30 2.60 -21.94
CA TRP A 36 -1.10 3.31 -22.41
C TRP A 36 -0.59 4.33 -21.38
N TRP A 37 -1.52 4.97 -20.68
CA TRP A 37 -1.24 5.78 -19.50
C TRP A 37 -2.05 5.27 -18.33
N CYS A 38 -1.39 4.61 -17.39
CA CYS A 38 -2.01 4.12 -16.17
C CYS A 38 -1.94 5.19 -15.07
N HIS A 39 -3.08 5.56 -14.49
CA HIS A 39 -3.14 6.48 -13.35
C HIS A 39 -2.62 5.81 -12.06
N ASN A 40 -2.91 4.51 -11.90
CA ASN A 40 -2.53 3.71 -10.73
C ASN A 40 -1.70 2.48 -11.17
N PRO A 41 -0.47 2.67 -11.69
CA PRO A 41 0.37 1.56 -12.17
C PRO A 41 0.65 0.51 -11.08
N GLU A 42 0.69 0.93 -9.81
CA GLU A 42 0.85 0.08 -8.64
C GLU A 42 -0.33 -0.89 -8.41
N GLY A 43 -1.47 -0.67 -9.06
CA GLY A 43 -2.63 -1.56 -9.03
C GLY A 43 -2.53 -2.74 -10.00
N GLN A 44 -1.57 -2.76 -10.93
CA GLN A 44 -1.51 -3.80 -11.98
C GLN A 44 -0.98 -5.14 -11.49
N SER A 45 0.04 -5.14 -10.63
CA SER A 45 0.58 -6.37 -10.05
C SER A 45 -0.49 -7.04 -9.17
N PRO A 46 -0.72 -8.36 -9.27
CA PRO A 46 -1.59 -9.09 -8.37
C PRO A 46 -0.92 -9.38 -7.01
N GLU A 47 0.36 -9.05 -6.85
CA GLU A 47 1.15 -9.25 -5.63
C GLU A 47 1.42 -7.92 -4.92
N PRO A 48 1.74 -7.94 -3.61
CA PRO A 48 2.22 -6.74 -2.93
C PRO A 48 3.51 -6.24 -3.58
N ASP A 49 3.69 -4.92 -3.66
CA ASP A 49 4.91 -4.30 -4.14
C ASP A 49 5.63 -3.58 -3.01
N LEU A 50 6.95 -3.69 -2.96
CA LEU A 50 7.78 -2.88 -2.07
C LEU A 50 8.40 -1.73 -2.86
N LEU A 51 7.86 -0.53 -2.68
CA LEU A 51 8.36 0.68 -3.32
C LEU A 51 9.53 1.28 -2.53
N LEU A 52 10.44 1.90 -3.27
CA LEU A 52 11.53 2.72 -2.77
C LEU A 52 11.46 4.08 -3.48
N ARG A 53 11.37 5.15 -2.69
CA ARG A 53 11.50 6.54 -3.10
C ARG A 53 12.94 6.98 -2.81
N PRO A 54 13.88 6.83 -3.77
CA PRO A 54 15.30 7.11 -3.52
C PRO A 54 15.54 8.54 -3.03
N GLU A 55 14.74 9.50 -3.49
CA GLU A 55 14.80 10.91 -3.10
C GLU A 55 14.50 11.16 -1.61
N ARG A 56 13.87 10.20 -0.93
CA ARG A 56 13.62 10.26 0.52
C ARG A 56 14.62 9.43 1.33
N CYS A 57 15.47 8.64 0.67
CA CYS A 57 16.37 7.73 1.37
C CYS A 57 17.56 8.49 1.97
N ILE A 58 17.70 8.46 3.29
CA ILE A 58 18.82 9.11 4.02
C ILE A 58 20.04 8.20 4.23
N GLY A 59 20.05 7.00 3.64
CA GLY A 59 21.21 6.09 3.71
C GLY A 59 21.49 5.46 5.08
N CYS A 60 20.56 5.52 6.04
CA CYS A 60 20.80 5.06 7.43
C CYS A 60 21.04 3.56 7.60
N GLY A 61 20.76 2.73 6.60
CA GLY A 61 21.00 1.29 6.64
C GLY A 61 20.02 0.45 7.49
N ALA A 62 19.08 1.06 8.22
CA ALA A 62 18.16 0.33 9.11
C ALA A 62 17.38 -0.80 8.43
N CYS A 63 16.98 -0.62 7.16
CA CYS A 63 16.28 -1.65 6.40
C CYS A 63 17.15 -2.87 6.06
N LEU A 64 18.48 -2.75 6.04
CA LEU A 64 19.39 -3.87 5.80
C LEU A 64 19.44 -4.79 7.01
N SER A 65 19.52 -4.22 8.23
CA SER A 65 19.66 -5.00 9.45
C SER A 65 18.40 -5.78 9.82
N VAL A 66 17.22 -5.29 9.45
CA VAL A 66 15.94 -5.93 9.80
C VAL A 66 15.38 -6.86 8.73
N CYS A 67 15.98 -6.94 7.55
CA CYS A 67 15.42 -7.75 6.47
C CYS A 67 15.68 -9.25 6.72
N PRO A 68 14.64 -10.05 7.08
CA PRO A 68 14.86 -11.45 7.46
C PRO A 68 15.34 -12.32 6.29
N ASN A 69 15.03 -11.92 5.06
CA ASN A 69 15.39 -12.66 3.85
C ASN A 69 16.69 -12.17 3.20
N GLY A 70 17.36 -11.16 3.79
CA GLY A 70 18.55 -10.54 3.22
C GLY A 70 18.33 -9.95 1.82
N ALA A 71 17.14 -9.40 1.57
CA ALA A 71 16.74 -8.85 0.27
C ALA A 71 17.26 -7.43 0.01
N MET A 72 17.89 -6.77 0.99
CA MET A 72 18.35 -5.39 0.88
C MET A 72 19.86 -5.34 0.65
N ALA A 73 20.29 -4.48 -0.26
CA ALA A 73 21.70 -4.23 -0.53
C ALA A 73 21.93 -2.76 -0.88
N VAL A 74 23.16 -2.30 -0.74
CA VAL A 74 23.61 -1.00 -1.26
C VAL A 74 24.51 -1.29 -2.45
N ASP A 75 24.25 -0.63 -3.59
CA ASP A 75 25.09 -0.77 -4.77
C ASP A 75 26.38 0.05 -4.68
N ARG A 76 27.27 -0.09 -5.67
CA ARG A 76 28.55 0.62 -5.70
C ARG A 76 28.43 2.14 -5.73
N ALA A 77 27.28 2.66 -6.17
CA ALA A 77 27.00 4.10 -6.20
C ALA A 77 26.36 4.59 -4.89
N GLY A 78 26.24 3.73 -3.88
CA GLY A 78 25.63 4.08 -2.59
C GLY A 78 24.11 4.04 -2.60
N ASN A 79 23.47 3.57 -3.68
CA ASN A 79 22.01 3.52 -3.75
C ASN A 79 21.48 2.24 -3.13
N LEU A 80 20.41 2.39 -2.35
CA LEU A 80 19.67 1.27 -1.79
C LEU A 80 18.95 0.48 -2.89
N ARG A 81 19.09 -0.84 -2.88
CA ARG A 81 18.45 -1.78 -3.81
C ARG A 81 17.69 -2.86 -3.05
N THR A 82 16.65 -3.37 -3.70
CA THR A 82 15.87 -4.52 -3.24
C THR A 82 16.04 -5.63 -4.25
N ASN A 83 16.54 -6.77 -3.80
CA ASN A 83 16.49 -8.00 -4.56
C ASN A 83 15.07 -8.56 -4.50
N ARG A 84 14.32 -8.40 -5.60
CA ARG A 84 12.92 -8.80 -5.69
C ARG A 84 12.72 -10.32 -5.56
N SER A 85 13.67 -11.14 -6.02
CA SER A 85 13.53 -12.61 -5.90
C SER A 85 13.68 -13.12 -4.46
N ARG A 86 14.25 -12.31 -3.56
CA ARG A 86 14.38 -12.64 -2.13
C ARG A 86 13.36 -11.90 -1.27
N CYS A 87 12.63 -10.96 -1.82
CA CYS A 87 11.68 -10.13 -1.07
C CYS A 87 10.35 -10.88 -0.93
N HIS A 88 9.97 -11.24 0.30
CA HIS A 88 8.67 -11.84 0.59
C HIS A 88 7.60 -10.82 1.01
N HIS A 89 7.84 -9.53 0.76
CA HIS A 89 6.86 -8.46 1.03
C HIS A 89 6.36 -8.39 2.49
N CYS A 90 7.19 -8.78 3.46
CA CYS A 90 6.82 -8.81 4.89
C CYS A 90 6.68 -7.43 5.55
N GLY A 91 7.18 -6.36 4.92
CA GLY A 91 7.05 -5.00 5.45
C GLY A 91 8.04 -4.60 6.55
N ALA A 92 8.88 -5.49 7.08
CA ALA A 92 9.83 -5.16 8.16
C ALA A 92 10.71 -3.93 7.87
N CYS A 93 11.16 -3.78 6.62
CA CYS A 93 11.92 -2.61 6.18
C CYS A 93 11.14 -1.29 6.12
N VAL A 94 9.81 -1.34 6.03
CA VAL A 94 8.91 -0.19 6.02
C VAL A 94 8.74 0.34 7.44
N GLU A 95 8.51 -0.56 8.40
CA GLU A 95 8.31 -0.22 9.82
C GLU A 95 9.49 0.56 10.43
N VAL A 96 10.71 0.29 9.98
CA VAL A 96 11.92 1.00 10.45
C VAL A 96 12.33 2.18 9.58
N CYS A 97 11.57 2.51 8.52
CA CYS A 97 11.94 3.56 7.59
C CYS A 97 11.41 4.93 8.05
N TYR A 98 12.11 5.56 8.98
CA TYR A 98 11.73 6.89 9.51
C TYR A 98 11.63 7.99 8.45
N ALA A 99 12.40 7.88 7.36
CA ALA A 99 12.36 8.85 6.27
C ALA A 99 11.17 8.66 5.30
N GLY A 100 10.35 7.61 5.50
CA GLY A 100 9.22 7.32 4.60
C GLY A 100 9.65 7.04 3.17
N ALA A 101 10.87 6.53 2.97
CA ALA A 101 11.42 6.17 1.67
C ALA A 101 10.93 4.79 1.18
N ARG A 102 10.46 3.94 2.10
CA ARG A 102 9.95 2.60 1.81
C ARG A 102 8.44 2.57 2.00
N GLU A 103 7.74 1.91 1.09
CA GLU A 103 6.29 1.77 1.16
C GLU A 103 5.88 0.37 0.68
N LEU A 104 5.07 -0.34 1.48
CA LEU A 104 4.47 -1.60 1.07
C LEU A 104 3.08 -1.31 0.47
N VAL A 105 2.96 -1.54 -0.84
CA VAL A 105 1.75 -1.27 -1.60
C VAL A 105 0.99 -2.56 -1.88
N GLY A 106 -0.20 -2.66 -1.30
CA GLY A 106 -0.99 -3.88 -1.26
C GLY A 106 -0.91 -4.55 0.10
N ARG A 107 -2.02 -4.58 0.82
CA ARG A 107 -2.17 -5.25 2.11
C ARG A 107 -3.35 -6.20 2.02
N TRP A 108 -3.14 -7.43 2.49
CA TRP A 108 -4.23 -8.39 2.61
C TRP A 108 -5.19 -7.91 3.70
N MET A 109 -6.44 -7.70 3.32
CA MET A 109 -7.51 -7.29 4.23
C MET A 109 -8.70 -8.24 4.06
N THR A 110 -9.30 -8.62 5.18
CA THR A 110 -10.59 -9.30 5.14
C THR A 110 -11.69 -8.31 4.80
N VAL A 111 -12.83 -8.80 4.31
CA VAL A 111 -13.99 -7.96 4.01
C VAL A 111 -14.40 -7.14 5.24
N GLU A 112 -14.44 -7.77 6.42
CA GLU A 112 -14.83 -7.13 7.68
C GLU A 112 -13.90 -5.97 8.03
N LYS A 113 -12.59 -6.14 7.83
CA LYS A 113 -11.62 -5.07 8.08
C LYS A 113 -11.77 -3.91 7.10
N VAL A 114 -12.03 -4.19 5.82
CA VAL A 114 -12.27 -3.13 4.82
C VAL A 114 -13.53 -2.34 5.17
N ILE A 115 -14.62 -3.01 5.52
CA ILE A 115 -15.87 -2.35 5.92
C ILE A 115 -15.66 -1.49 7.16
N ALA A 116 -14.97 -1.99 8.18
CA ALA A 116 -14.66 -1.21 9.38
C ALA A 116 -13.86 0.09 9.06
N GLU A 117 -12.90 0.04 8.15
CA GLU A 117 -12.11 1.20 7.72
C GLU A 117 -12.93 2.23 6.91
N VAL A 118 -13.92 1.75 6.15
CA VAL A 118 -14.85 2.58 5.38
C VAL A 118 -15.87 3.25 6.30
N GLU A 119 -16.38 2.52 7.29
CA GLU A 119 -17.40 2.97 8.23
C GLU A 119 -16.85 3.73 9.46
N TRP A 120 -15.53 3.79 9.65
CA TRP A 120 -14.90 4.45 10.82
C TRP A 120 -15.49 5.85 11.15
N ARG A 121 -15.93 6.61 10.14
CA ARG A 121 -16.56 7.93 10.34
C ARG A 121 -18.09 7.93 10.38
N THR A 122 -18.78 6.89 9.92
CA THR A 122 -20.23 6.74 10.19
C THR A 122 -20.47 6.35 11.66
N SER A 123 -19.47 5.73 12.29
CA SER A 123 -19.56 5.23 13.66
C SER A 123 -19.04 6.20 14.75
N ALA A 124 -18.22 7.21 14.42
CA ALA A 124 -17.53 8.04 15.42
C ALA A 124 -17.60 9.58 15.26
N GLY A 125 -18.59 10.15 14.53
CA GLY A 125 -18.70 11.61 14.38
C GLY A 125 -20.14 12.15 14.31
N PRO A 126 -20.34 13.48 14.48
CA PRO A 126 -21.66 14.14 14.49
C PRO A 126 -22.39 14.14 13.13
N TRP A 127 -21.83 13.49 12.11
CA TRP A 127 -22.32 13.47 10.73
C TRP A 127 -23.23 12.28 10.41
N ARG A 128 -23.81 11.62 11.44
CA ARG A 128 -24.71 10.46 11.30
C ARG A 128 -26.04 10.77 10.57
N THR A 129 -26.31 12.01 10.20
CA THR A 129 -27.66 12.47 9.79
C THR A 129 -27.83 12.84 8.32
N TRP A 130 -26.94 12.44 7.41
CA TRP A 130 -27.10 12.71 5.96
C TRP A 130 -27.21 11.44 5.10
N THR A 131 -27.88 10.41 5.61
CA THR A 131 -28.56 9.43 4.74
C THR A 131 -30.01 9.87 4.62
N THR A 132 -30.32 10.64 3.58
CA THR A 132 -31.67 10.69 2.99
C THR A 132 -31.86 9.48 2.09
#